data_AF-A0A263DAB8-F1
#
_entry.id   AF-A0A263DAB8-F1
#
_cell.length_a   1.000
_cell.length_b   1.000
_cell.length_c   1.000
_cell.angle_alpha   90.00
_cell.angle_beta   90.00
_cell.angle_gamma   90.00
#
_symmetry.space_group_name_H-M   'P 1'
#
loop_
_entity.id
_entity.type
_entity.pdbx_description
1 polymer ?
#
loop_
_entity_poly.entity_id
_entity_poly.type
_entity_poly.pdbx_seq_one_letter_code
_entity_poly.pdbx_strand_id
1 'polypeptide(L)'
;MMPDEPVTPGEIAHALRRVRPSVYRIGEGADPTLALVMNAGPAGRRNAAAKIAGLLAEHGLTLGTGDDIAALTEDDGALPVRRSAG
;
A
#
# COMPACT_ATOMS: atom_id res chain seq x y z
N MET A 1 18.77 -13.41 14.75
CA MET A 1 17.39 -13.13 14.31
C MET A 1 17.19 -11.64 14.55
N MET A 2 17.37 -10.80 13.54
CA MET A 2 16.97 -9.41 13.67
C MET A 2 15.45 -9.42 13.84
N PRO A 3 14.87 -8.73 14.84
CA PRO A 3 13.42 -8.55 14.85
C PRO A 3 13.05 -7.89 13.52
N ASP A 4 11.98 -8.37 12.87
CA ASP A 4 11.42 -7.68 11.71
C ASP A 4 11.19 -6.23 12.13
N GLU A 5 11.97 -5.31 11.56
CA GLU A 5 11.86 -3.90 11.89
C GLU A 5 10.45 -3.45 11.50
N PRO A 6 9.68 -2.84 12.43
CA PRO A 6 8.30 -2.47 12.17
C PRO A 6 8.25 -1.53 10.97
N VAL A 7 7.32 -1.79 10.04
CA VAL A 7 7.11 -0.94 8.88
C VAL A 7 6.75 0.46 9.37
N THR A 8 7.39 1.47 8.78
CA THR A 8 7.12 2.87 9.12
C THR A 8 6.36 3.58 7.99
N PRO A 9 5.57 4.64 8.29
CA PRO A 9 4.95 5.48 7.26
C PRO A 9 5.97 6.05 6.26
N GLY A 10 7.19 6.36 6.72
CA GLY A 10 8.27 6.89 5.89
C GLY A 10 8.75 5.89 4.84
N GLU A 11 8.81 4.60 5.17
CA GLU A 11 9.15 3.55 4.21
C GLU A 11 8.07 3.37 3.14
N ILE A 12 6.79 3.42 3.54
CA ILE A 12 5.66 3.35 2.61
C ILE A 12 5.71 4.55 1.66
N ALA A 13 5.90 5.76 2.19
CA ALA A 13 6.04 6.97 1.38
C ALA A 13 7.23 6.89 0.42
N HIS A 14 8.36 6.32 0.88
CA HIS A 14 9.54 6.11 0.06
C HIS A 14 9.28 5.13 -1.09
N ALA A 15 8.62 3.99 -0.83
CA ALA A 15 8.24 3.02 -1.84
C ALA A 15 7.29 3.64 -2.88
N LEU A 16 6.36 4.48 -2.43
CA LEU A 16 5.36 5.13 -3.27
C LEU A 16 5.81 6.48 -3.85
N ARG A 17 7.09 6.85 -3.78
CA ARG A 17 7.61 8.16 -4.26
C ARG A 17 7.33 8.45 -5.74
N ARG A 18 7.04 7.40 -6.53
CA ARG A 18 6.70 7.48 -7.97
C ARG A 18 5.19 7.55 -8.24
N VAL A 19 4.37 7.58 -7.19
CA VAL A 19 2.92 7.74 -7.22
C VAL A 19 2.58 9.11 -6.66
N ARG A 20 1.63 9.81 -7.29
CA ARG A 20 1.20 11.12 -6.80
C ARG A 20 0.57 10.97 -5.41
N PRO A 21 0.91 11.83 -4.43
CA PRO A 21 0.31 11.77 -3.09
C PRO A 21 -1.22 11.90 -3.07
N SER A 22 -1.84 12.48 -4.11
CA SER A 22 -3.30 12.56 -4.23
C SER A 22 -3.98 11.22 -4.52
N VAL A 23 -3.22 10.16 -4.79
CA VAL A 23 -3.76 8.83 -5.16
C VAL A 23 -4.00 7.97 -3.92
N TYR A 24 -3.23 8.16 -2.86
CA TYR A 24 -3.26 7.31 -1.67
C TYR A 24 -3.22 8.13 -0.38
N ARG A 25 -3.60 7.50 0.73
CA ARG A 25 -3.42 8.03 2.08
C ARG A 25 -2.70 6.99 2.92
N ILE A 26 -1.64 7.42 3.60
CA ILE A 26 -0.93 6.61 4.60
C ILE A 26 -1.54 6.95 5.96
N GLY A 27 -2.02 5.94 6.68
CA GLY A 27 -2.40 6.07 8.08
C GLY A 27 -1.17 5.84 8.97
N GLU A 28 -0.99 6.71 9.95
CA GLU A 28 0.04 6.57 10.98
C GLU A 28 -0.42 5.60 12.09
N GLY A 29 0.55 5.04 12.83
CA GLY A 29 0.29 4.12 13.93
C GLY A 29 1.39 3.08 14.08
N ALA A 30 1.20 2.16 15.03
CA ALA A 30 2.08 1.01 15.21
C ALA A 30 2.02 0.04 14.00
N ASP A 31 0.84 -0.06 13.38
CA ASP A 31 0.60 -0.76 12.13
C ASP A 31 0.16 0.26 11.07
N PRO A 32 1.08 0.81 10.28
CA PRO A 32 0.72 1.81 9.30
C PRO A 32 -0.18 1.22 8.22
N THR A 33 -1.11 2.04 7.72
CA THR A 33 -2.12 1.60 6.74
C THR A 33 -2.01 2.38 5.44
N LEU A 34 -2.59 1.85 4.37
CA LEU A 34 -2.67 2.48 3.06
C LEU A 34 -4.09 2.38 2.51
N ALA A 35 -4.64 3.51 2.07
CA ALA A 35 -5.92 3.57 1.37
C ALA A 35 -5.75 4.21 -0.01
N LEU A 36 -6.55 3.80 -0.99
CA LEU A 36 -6.68 4.48 -2.27
C LEU A 36 -7.71 5.62 -2.14
N VAL A 37 -7.33 6.87 -2.41
CA VAL A 37 -8.19 8.06 -2.20
C VAL A 37 -8.46 8.85 -3.47
N MET A 38 -8.18 8.26 -4.64
CA MET A 38 -8.40 8.93 -5.91
C MET A 38 -9.85 8.85 -6.39
N ASN A 39 -10.33 9.94 -6.99
CA ASN A 39 -11.60 9.93 -7.73
C ASN A 39 -11.33 9.48 -9.18
N ALA A 40 -11.52 8.20 -9.46
CA ALA A 40 -11.39 7.60 -10.79
C ALA A 40 -12.41 6.49 -10.99
N GLY A 41 -12.72 6.17 -12.24
CA GLY A 41 -13.54 4.99 -12.57
C GLY A 41 -12.86 3.66 -12.18
N PRO A 42 -13.59 2.52 -12.22
CA PRO A 42 -13.10 1.23 -11.75
C PRO A 42 -11.77 0.79 -12.38
N ALA A 43 -11.60 0.97 -13.69
CA ALA A 43 -10.36 0.66 -14.39
C ALA A 43 -9.18 1.55 -13.91
N GLY A 44 -9.44 2.83 -13.64
CA GLY A 44 -8.43 3.75 -13.12
C GLY A 44 -7.98 3.37 -11.71
N ARG A 45 -8.93 3.03 -10.83
CA ARG A 45 -8.63 2.52 -9.48
C ARG A 45 -7.80 1.24 -9.54
N ARG A 46 -8.16 0.28 -10.40
CA ARG A 46 -7.43 -0.98 -10.58
C ARG A 46 -6.00 -0.79 -11.06
N ASN A 47 -5.80 0.10 -12.03
CA ASN A 47 -4.46 0.43 -12.51
C ASN A 47 -3.60 1.09 -11.44
N ALA A 48 -4.18 2.00 -10.64
CA ALA A 48 -3.48 2.62 -9.53
C ALA A 48 -3.12 1.59 -8.44
N ALA A 49 -4.06 0.72 -8.07
CA ALA A 49 -3.85 -0.36 -7.12
C ALA A 49 -2.75 -1.33 -7.58
N ALA A 50 -2.76 -1.76 -8.83
CA ALA A 50 -1.72 -2.62 -9.41
C ALA A 50 -0.33 -1.96 -9.34
N LYS A 51 -0.25 -0.66 -9.67
CA LYS A 51 1.00 0.10 -9.58
C LYS A 51 1.49 0.22 -8.13
N ILE A 52 0.59 0.51 -7.19
CA ILE A 52 0.90 0.60 -5.76
C ILE A 52 1.42 -0.74 -5.24
N ALA A 53 0.68 -1.83 -5.49
CA ALA A 53 1.06 -3.17 -5.06
C ALA A 53 2.44 -3.58 -5.61
N GLY A 54 2.72 -3.30 -6.90
CA GLY A 54 4.03 -3.56 -7.49
C GLY A 54 5.17 -2.77 -6.83
N LEU A 55 4.96 -1.49 -6.54
CA LEU A 55 5.96 -0.64 -5.87
C LEU A 55 6.21 -1.07 -4.42
N LEU A 56 5.16 -1.49 -3.70
CA LEU A 56 5.33 -2.06 -2.36
C LEU A 56 6.16 -3.33 -2.43
N ALA A 57 5.85 -4.24 -3.35
CA ALA A 57 6.58 -5.49 -3.53
C ALA A 57 8.06 -5.27 -3.90
N GLU A 58 8.38 -4.29 -4.76
CA GLU A 58 9.76 -3.88 -5.08
C GLU A 58 10.57 -3.49 -3.84
N HIS A 59 9.89 -3.05 -2.78
CA HIS A 59 10.46 -2.63 -1.50
C HIS A 59 10.28 -3.68 -0.38
N GLY A 60 9.82 -4.89 -0.69
CA GLY A 60 9.55 -5.93 0.29
C GLY A 60 8.39 -5.63 1.23
N LEU A 61 7.37 -4.91 0.72
CA LEU A 61 6.15 -4.55 1.42
C LEU A 61 4.92 -5.17 0.73
N THR A 62 3.85 -5.42 1.49
CA THR A 62 2.56 -5.95 1.00
C THR A 62 1.41 -5.47 1.87
N LEU A 63 0.18 -5.54 1.37
CA LEU A 63 -1.03 -5.32 2.19
C LEU A 63 -1.45 -6.59 2.94
N GLY A 64 -0.86 -7.73 2.63
CA GLY A 64 -1.08 -8.99 3.35
C GLY A 64 -2.51 -9.53 3.20
N THR A 65 -3.24 -9.12 2.15
CA THR A 65 -4.62 -9.55 1.88
C THR A 65 -4.71 -10.71 0.88
N GLY A 66 -3.58 -11.15 0.32
CA GLY A 66 -3.52 -12.20 -0.70
C GLY A 66 -3.81 -11.69 -2.12
N ASP A 67 -4.81 -10.82 -2.28
CA ASP A 67 -5.03 -10.00 -3.48
C ASP A 67 -5.05 -8.52 -3.10
N ASP A 68 -3.87 -7.89 -3.11
CA ASP A 68 -3.67 -6.48 -2.75
C ASP A 68 -4.41 -5.53 -3.71
N ILE A 69 -4.65 -5.96 -4.96
CA ILE A 69 -5.33 -5.14 -5.98
C ILE A 69 -6.83 -5.14 -5.71
N ALA A 70 -7.43 -6.32 -5.52
CA ALA A 70 -8.84 -6.42 -5.16
C ALA A 70 -9.09 -5.66 -3.86
N ALA A 71 -8.25 -5.86 -2.84
CA ALA A 71 -8.40 -5.20 -1.56
C ALA A 71 -8.41 -3.66 -1.68
N LEU A 72 -7.49 -3.04 -2.42
CA LEU A 72 -7.47 -1.57 -2.61
C LEU A 72 -8.64 -1.01 -3.45
N THR A 73 -9.32 -1.87 -4.23
CA THR A 73 -10.36 -1.43 -5.17
C THR A 73 -11.77 -1.74 -4.71
N GLU A 74 -11.94 -2.79 -3.91
CA GLU A 74 -13.23 -3.25 -3.38
C GLU A 74 -13.45 -2.80 -1.94
N ASP A 75 -12.38 -2.65 -1.17
CA ASP A 75 -12.42 -2.04 0.16
C ASP A 75 -12.11 -0.54 0.03
N ASP A 76 -13.05 0.31 0.46
CA ASP A 76 -12.81 1.75 0.56
C ASP A 76 -12.04 2.09 1.86
N GLY A 77 -11.67 1.08 2.65
CA GLY A 77 -10.91 1.17 3.89
C GLY A 77 -9.39 1.28 3.70
N ALA A 78 -8.71 1.62 4.80
CA ALA A 78 -7.26 1.60 4.88
C ALA A 78 -6.77 0.20 5.27
N LEU A 79 -5.84 -0.34 4.50
CA LEU A 79 -5.31 -1.70 4.67
C LEU A 79 -3.94 -1.65 5.34
N PRO A 80 -3.65 -2.56 6.29
CA PRO A 80 -2.35 -2.59 6.96
C PRO A 80 -1.23 -2.92 5.97
N VAL A 81 -0.12 -2.18 6.05
CA VAL A 81 1.08 -2.49 5.27
C VAL A 81 2.05 -3.28 6.15
N ARG A 82 2.57 -4.38 5.59
CA ARG A 82 3.46 -5.31 6.29
C ARG A 82 4.69 -5.59 5.45
N ARG A 83 5.75 -6.09 6.09
CA ARG A 83 6.87 -6.71 5.38
C ARG A 83 6.36 -7.94 4.63
N SER A 84 6.78 -8.12 3.39
CA SER A 84 6.58 -9.38 2.69
C SER A 84 7.46 -10.44 3.34
N ALA A 85 6.87 -11.55 3.78
CA ALA A 85 7.65 -12.75 4.06
C ALA A 85 8.29 -13.18 2.74
N GLY A 86 9.61 -13.03 2.63
CA GLY A 86 10.37 -13.45 1.45
C GLY A 86 10.35 -14.96 1.22
#